data_AF-A0A951MA97-F1
#
_entry.id   AF-A0A951MA97-F1
#
_cell.length_a   1.000
_cell.length_b   1.000
_cell.length_c   1.000
_cell.angle_alpha   90.00
_cell.angle_beta   90.00
_cell.angle_gamma   90.00
#
_symmetry.space_group_name_H-M   'P 1'
#
loop_
_entity.id
_entity.type
_entity.pdbx_description
1 polymer ?
#
loop_
_entity_poly.entity_id
_entity_poly.type
_entity_poly.pdbx_seq_one_letter_code
_entity_poly.pdbx_strand_id
1 'polypeptide(L)'
;MQGYALAGPLSEKIVEGGTRVVADSNPRKLNRNFCEQAVAYVKPVIKEDGPVIELEEGAQPVITNLNNGLLVAYLVDQGSHFKYVAGRHLSSAGLMQVELHQRAVLNLDAMLESNGFKLYEYGDC
;
A
#
# COMPACT_ATOMS: atom_id res chain seq x y z
N MET A 1 -50.21 5.71 7.11
CA MET A 1 -50.24 4.28 6.79
C MET A 1 -49.69 4.14 5.37
N GLN A 2 -48.39 3.92 5.16
CA GLN A 2 -47.53 2.76 5.47
C GLN A 2 -47.68 1.65 4.41
N GLY A 3 -46.56 1.33 3.75
CA GLY A 3 -46.43 0.17 2.88
C GLY A 3 -45.13 0.18 2.06
N TYR A 4 -43.98 0.04 2.73
CA TYR A 4 -42.69 -0.24 2.07
C TYR A 4 -42.65 -1.70 1.62
N ALA A 5 -42.32 -1.96 0.36
CA ALA A 5 -42.02 -3.29 -0.15
C ALA A 5 -40.52 -3.60 0.06
N LEU A 6 -40.22 -4.56 0.94
CA LEU A 6 -38.90 -5.16 1.10
C LEU A 6 -38.79 -6.36 0.16
N ALA A 7 -37.97 -6.23 -0.89
CA ALA A 7 -37.48 -7.38 -1.64
C ALA A 7 -36.22 -7.91 -0.94
N GLY A 8 -36.33 -9.04 -0.24
CA GLY A 8 -35.18 -9.87 0.09
C GLY A 8 -34.70 -10.64 -1.15
N PRO A 9 -33.48 -11.19 -1.10
CA PRO A 9 -33.43 -12.63 -1.33
C PRO A 9 -32.56 -13.38 -0.31
N LEU A 10 -33.19 -14.41 0.23
CA LEU A 10 -32.76 -15.82 0.28
C LEU A 10 -31.33 -16.11 0.76
N SER A 11 -31.29 -16.51 2.03
CA SER A 11 -30.28 -17.40 2.58
C SER A 11 -30.23 -18.72 1.82
N GLU A 12 -29.11 -19.02 1.17
CA GLU A 12 -28.67 -20.39 0.93
C GLU A 12 -27.50 -20.71 1.86
N LYS A 13 -27.80 -21.53 2.87
CA LYS A 13 -26.80 -22.21 3.67
C LYS A 13 -26.22 -23.35 2.85
N ILE A 14 -24.92 -23.30 2.58
CA ILE A 14 -24.11 -24.51 2.43
C ILE A 14 -23.02 -24.42 3.50
N VAL A 15 -23.18 -25.23 4.53
CA VAL A 15 -22.18 -25.47 5.56
C VAL A 15 -21.42 -26.72 5.14
N GLU A 16 -20.20 -26.56 4.65
CA GLU A 16 -19.18 -27.60 4.74
C GLU A 16 -17.86 -26.96 5.17
N GLY A 17 -17.18 -27.66 6.08
CA GLY A 17 -16.08 -27.16 6.90
C GLY A 17 -14.96 -26.52 6.11
N GLY A 18 -14.81 -25.22 6.29
CA GLY A 18 -13.65 -24.45 5.89
C GLY A 18 -13.69 -23.18 6.71
N THR A 19 -12.66 -22.95 7.53
CA THR A 19 -12.49 -21.69 8.26
C THR A 19 -12.44 -20.57 7.23
N ARG A 20 -13.58 -19.95 6.95
CA ARG A 20 -13.64 -18.70 6.20
C ARG A 20 -13.04 -17.66 7.13
N VAL A 21 -11.75 -17.41 6.98
CA VAL A 21 -11.15 -16.15 7.37
C VAL A 21 -11.92 -15.09 6.58
N VAL A 22 -12.95 -14.53 7.22
CA VAL A 22 -13.69 -13.40 6.65
C VAL A 22 -12.66 -12.28 6.60
N ALA A 23 -12.14 -12.00 5.41
CA ALA A 23 -11.31 -10.82 5.20
C ALA A 23 -12.17 -9.63 5.62
N ASP A 24 -11.84 -9.05 6.77
CA ASP A 24 -12.53 -7.89 7.33
C ASP A 24 -12.36 -6.75 6.32
N SER A 25 -13.36 -6.57 5.47
CA SER A 25 -13.38 -5.63 4.36
C SER A 25 -13.56 -4.18 4.81
N ASN A 26 -13.29 -3.88 6.09
CA ASN A 26 -13.22 -2.53 6.59
C ASN A 26 -12.07 -1.77 5.89
N PRO A 27 -12.36 -0.75 5.06
CA PRO A 27 -11.35 -0.05 4.28
C PRO A 27 -10.31 0.64 5.16
N ARG A 28 -10.66 1.04 6.39
CA ARG A 28 -9.69 1.63 7.34
C ARG A 28 -8.70 0.58 7.83
N LYS A 29 -9.16 -0.64 8.10
CA LYS A 29 -8.30 -1.74 8.53
C LYS A 29 -7.40 -2.21 7.39
N LEU A 30 -7.96 -2.33 6.18
CA LEU A 30 -7.20 -2.65 4.99
C LEU A 30 -6.12 -1.60 4.69
N ASN A 31 -6.45 -0.30 4.76
CA ASN A 31 -5.49 0.78 4.50
C ASN A 31 -4.45 0.92 5.62
N ARG A 32 -4.82 0.69 6.88
CA ARG A 32 -3.85 0.60 7.97
C ARG A 32 -2.89 -0.57 7.74
N ASN A 33 -3.41 -1.75 7.41
CA ASN A 33 -2.59 -2.91 7.04
C ASN A 33 -1.68 -2.62 5.84
N PHE A 34 -2.18 -1.85 4.87
CA PHE A 34 -1.41 -1.40 3.71
C PHE A 34 -0.21 -0.51 4.10
N CYS A 35 -0.42 0.50 4.95
CA CYS A 35 0.67 1.32 5.46
C CYS A 35 1.59 0.58 6.43
N GLU A 36 1.08 -0.44 7.14
CA GLU A 36 1.86 -1.29 8.05
C GLU A 36 2.82 -2.21 7.30
N GLN A 37 2.45 -2.67 6.10
CA GLN A 37 3.27 -3.56 5.26
C GLN A 37 4.20 -2.81 4.30
N ALA A 38 4.16 -1.47 4.29
CA ALA A 38 4.92 -0.68 3.36
C ALA A 38 6.43 -0.78 3.62
N VAL A 39 7.23 -0.77 2.56
CA VAL A 39 8.70 -0.81 2.57
C VAL A 39 9.23 0.42 1.84
N ALA A 40 10.34 0.98 2.34
CA ALA A 40 10.97 2.14 1.73
C ALA A 40 11.71 1.74 0.44
N TYR A 41 11.42 2.43 -0.65
CA TYR A 41 12.10 2.30 -1.94
C TYR A 41 12.79 3.61 -2.31
N VAL A 42 14.12 3.58 -2.37
CA VAL A 42 14.96 4.74 -2.71
C VAL A 42 15.14 4.81 -4.22
N LYS A 43 14.91 6.00 -4.80
CA LYS A 43 15.17 6.27 -6.22
C LYS A 43 15.81 7.64 -6.43
N PRO A 44 16.62 7.84 -7.48
CA PRO A 44 17.12 9.16 -7.82
C PRO A 44 16.00 10.08 -8.31
N VAL A 45 16.18 11.38 -8.13
CA VAL A 45 15.40 12.41 -8.83
C VAL A 45 15.86 12.43 -10.28
N ILE A 46 15.05 11.88 -11.18
CA ILE A 46 15.28 11.95 -12.63
C ILE A 46 14.46 13.11 -13.17
N LYS A 47 15.08 14.01 -13.94
CA LYS A 47 14.35 14.98 -14.74
C LYS A 47 13.75 14.24 -15.91
N GLU A 48 12.43 14.04 -15.89
CA GLU A 48 11.71 13.43 -17.00
C GLU A 48 11.26 14.53 -17.95
N ASP A 49 11.82 14.54 -19.16
CA ASP A 49 11.30 15.32 -20.29
C ASP A 49 10.24 14.45 -20.99
N GLY A 50 8.99 14.58 -20.57
CA GLY A 50 7.89 13.77 -21.10
C GLY A 50 6.51 14.32 -20.73
N PRO A 51 5.43 13.79 -21.35
CA PRO A 51 4.07 14.19 -21.01
C PRO A 51 3.76 13.80 -19.56
N VAL A 52 3.44 14.82 -18.75
CA VAL A 52 3.07 14.63 -17.34
C VAL A 52 1.58 14.35 -17.25
N ILE A 53 1.22 13.25 -16.58
CA ILE A 53 -0.16 12.96 -16.20
C ILE A 53 -0.36 13.47 -14.77
N GLU A 54 -1.23 14.46 -14.61
CA GLU A 54 -1.64 14.91 -13.29
C GLU A 54 -2.63 13.93 -12.68
N LEU A 55 -2.33 13.49 -11.46
CA LEU A 55 -3.22 12.66 -10.66
C LEU A 55 -3.85 13.51 -9.56
N GLU A 56 -5.09 13.18 -9.20
CA GLU A 56 -5.71 13.73 -7.98
C GLU A 56 -4.83 13.44 -6.76
N GLU A 57 -4.81 14.35 -5.78
CA GLU A 57 -3.93 14.27 -4.60
C GLU A 57 -4.01 12.92 -3.87
N GLY A 58 -5.21 12.38 -3.68
CA GLY A 58 -5.40 11.06 -3.05
C GLY A 58 -4.92 9.87 -3.90
N ALA A 59 -4.71 10.09 -5.20
CA ALA A 59 -4.16 9.12 -6.14
C ALA A 59 -2.65 9.20 -6.30
N GLN A 60 -2.04 10.33 -5.93
CA GLN A 60 -0.60 10.52 -6.00
C GLN A 60 0.14 9.59 -5.00
N PRO A 61 1.28 9.00 -5.42
CA PRO A 61 2.17 8.31 -4.50
C PRO A 61 2.65 9.25 -3.40
N VAL A 62 2.74 8.76 -2.17
CA VAL A 62 3.38 9.49 -1.08
C VAL A 62 4.89 9.42 -1.31
N ILE A 63 5.53 10.58 -1.46
CA ILE A 63 6.97 10.70 -1.74
C ILE A 63 7.63 11.56 -0.67
N THR A 64 8.71 11.06 -0.07
CA THR A 64 9.61 11.85 0.80
C THR A 64 10.85 12.26 0.01
N ASN A 65 11.14 13.56 -0.02
CA ASN A 65 12.39 14.07 -0.57
C ASN A 65 13.48 14.06 0.50
N LEU A 66 14.62 13.43 0.22
CA LEU A 66 15.78 13.40 1.13
C LEU A 66 16.70 14.63 0.96
N ASN A 67 16.37 15.54 0.03
CA ASN A 67 17.08 16.79 -0.26
C ASN A 67 18.55 16.60 -0.69
N ASN A 68 18.89 15.41 -1.20
CA ASN A 68 20.23 15.05 -1.68
C ASN A 68 20.18 14.43 -3.08
N GLY A 69 19.14 14.75 -3.85
CA GLY A 69 18.90 14.14 -5.17
C GLY A 69 18.26 12.76 -5.12
N LEU A 70 17.86 12.29 -3.94
CA LEU A 70 17.13 11.03 -3.75
C LEU A 70 15.70 11.28 -3.24
N LEU A 71 14.80 10.40 -3.67
CA LEU A 71 13.43 10.30 -3.22
C LEU A 71 13.22 8.94 -2.55
N VAL A 72 12.32 8.91 -1.56
CA VAL A 72 11.78 7.68 -1.01
C VAL A 72 10.32 7.58 -1.41
N ALA A 73 9.98 6.50 -2.11
CA ALA A 73 8.61 6.06 -2.29
C ALA A 73 8.33 4.86 -1.38
N TYR A 74 7.06 4.57 -1.14
CA TYR A 74 6.63 3.49 -0.26
C TYR A 74 5.88 2.45 -1.05
N LEU A 75 6.32 1.20 -0.96
CA LEU A 75 5.78 0.08 -1.74
C LEU A 75 5.23 -1.00 -0.80
N VAL A 76 4.11 -1.59 -1.19
CA VAL A 76 3.59 -2.81 -0.58
C VAL A 76 3.70 -3.93 -1.60
N ASP A 77 4.29 -5.04 -1.18
CA ASP A 77 4.29 -6.26 -1.98
C ASP A 77 2.88 -6.89 -1.96
N GLN A 78 2.31 -7.14 -3.14
CA GLN A 78 1.04 -7.85 -3.31
C GLN A 78 1.25 -9.29 -3.81
N GLY A 79 2.47 -9.81 -3.69
CA GLY A 79 2.94 -11.12 -4.13
C GLY A 79 3.25 -11.18 -5.62
N SER A 80 2.39 -10.60 -6.48
CA SER A 80 2.58 -10.59 -7.94
C SER A 80 3.14 -9.28 -8.49
N HIS A 81 3.01 -8.19 -7.73
CA HIS A 81 3.43 -6.86 -8.12
C HIS A 81 3.61 -5.98 -6.87
N PHE A 82 4.35 -4.90 -7.03
CA PHE A 82 4.45 -3.85 -6.02
C PHE A 82 3.42 -2.77 -6.28
N LYS A 83 2.88 -2.20 -5.19
CA LYS A 83 1.92 -1.10 -5.25
C LYS A 83 2.37 0.07 -4.39
N TYR A 84 2.31 1.27 -4.96
CA TYR A 84 2.61 2.49 -4.21
C TYR A 84 1.59 2.77 -3.11
N VAL A 85 2.07 3.23 -1.96
CA VAL A 85 1.24 3.91 -0.99
C VAL A 85 0.87 5.28 -1.55
N ALA A 86 -0.41 5.48 -1.82
CA ALA A 86 -0.98 6.75 -2.28
C ALA A 86 -1.54 7.57 -1.11
N GLY A 87 -1.74 8.87 -1.32
CA GLY A 87 -2.27 9.79 -0.31
C GLY A 87 -3.54 9.27 0.38
N ARG A 88 -4.46 8.66 -0.38
CA ARG A 88 -5.70 8.08 0.18
C ARG A 88 -5.47 6.97 1.21
N HIS A 89 -4.40 6.17 1.07
CA HIS A 89 -4.09 5.10 2.02
C HIS A 89 -3.64 5.71 3.35
N LEU A 90 -2.79 6.74 3.26
CA LEU A 90 -2.28 7.47 4.41
C LEU A 90 -3.41 8.18 5.18
N SER A 91 -4.25 8.93 4.48
CA SER A 91 -5.41 9.62 5.08
C SER A 91 -6.39 8.63 5.71
N SER A 92 -6.66 7.49 5.05
CA SER A 92 -7.57 6.47 5.57
C SER A 92 -7.03 5.71 6.78
N ALA A 93 -5.71 5.56 6.89
CA ALA A 93 -5.05 4.95 8.04
C ALA A 93 -4.96 5.90 9.24
N GLY A 94 -5.18 7.21 9.03
CA GLY A 94 -5.00 8.25 10.05
C GLY A 94 -3.53 8.43 10.43
N LEU A 95 -2.62 8.23 9.48
CA LEU A 95 -1.17 8.33 9.69
C LEU A 95 -0.62 9.59 9.06
N MET A 96 0.48 10.08 9.60
CA MET A 96 1.31 11.11 8.97
C MET A 96 2.39 10.47 8.10
N GLN A 97 2.86 11.21 7.09
CA GLN A 97 3.92 10.75 6.20
C GLN A 97 5.21 10.40 6.95
N VAL A 98 5.53 11.10 8.03
CA VAL A 98 6.69 10.80 8.88
C VAL A 98 6.58 9.43 9.57
N GLU A 99 5.38 9.06 10.00
CA GLU A 99 5.13 7.76 10.65
C GLU A 99 5.21 6.62 9.64
N LEU A 100 4.68 6.83 8.43
CA LEU A 100 4.86 5.91 7.31
C LEU A 100 6.34 5.73 6.99
N HIS A 101 7.11 6.82 6.93
CA HIS A 101 8.54 6.77 6.63
C HIS A 101 9.30 5.92 7.64
N GLN A 102 9.14 6.20 8.93
CA GLN A 102 9.79 5.45 10.00
C GLN A 102 9.43 3.97 9.93
N ARG A 103 8.14 3.64 9.76
CA ARG A 103 7.69 2.25 9.66
C ARG A 103 8.25 1.54 8.43
N ALA A 104 8.27 2.21 7.28
CA ALA A 104 8.73 1.63 6.03
C ALA A 104 10.24 1.37 6.03
N VAL A 105 11.03 2.20 6.72
CA VAL A 105 12.46 1.97 6.95
C VAL A 105 12.67 0.77 7.88
N LEU A 106 11.90 0.67 8.97
CA LEU A 106 11.97 -0.50 9.87
C LEU A 106 11.58 -1.80 9.17
N ASN A 107 10.57 -1.77 8.29
CA ASN A 107 10.20 -2.94 7.50
C ASN A 107 11.29 -3.34 6.52
N LEU A 108 11.96 -2.36 5.89
CA LEU A 108 13.11 -2.62 5.04
C LEU A 108 14.24 -3.28 5.84
N ASP A 109 14.54 -2.76 7.03
CA ASP A 109 15.54 -3.32 7.95
C ASP A 109 15.21 -4.75 8.39
N ALA A 110 13.95 -5.02 8.77
CA ALA A 110 13.51 -6.37 9.14
C ALA A 110 13.59 -7.35 7.96
N MET A 111 13.31 -6.88 6.74
CA MET A 111 13.57 -7.67 5.53
C MET A 111 15.06 -7.96 5.40
N LEU A 112 15.91 -6.95 5.66
CA LEU A 112 17.38 -7.02 5.73
C LEU A 112 17.92 -8.03 6.78
N GLU A 113 17.11 -8.48 7.72
CA GLU A 113 17.53 -9.52 8.67
C GLU A 113 17.02 -10.92 8.27
N SER A 114 15.91 -10.98 7.54
CA SER A 114 15.16 -12.23 7.34
C SER A 114 15.52 -12.98 6.06
N ASN A 115 15.90 -12.28 4.99
CA ASN A 115 16.00 -12.86 3.65
C ASN A 115 17.36 -12.58 3.01
N GLY A 116 18.35 -13.48 3.13
CA GLY A 116 19.71 -13.26 2.56
C GLY A 116 19.72 -12.46 1.24
N PHE A 117 20.20 -11.22 1.30
CA PHE A 117 20.11 -10.26 0.19
C PHE A 117 21.10 -10.62 -0.90
N LYS A 118 20.68 -10.36 -2.13
CA LYS A 118 21.59 -10.30 -3.27
C LYS A 118 21.56 -8.88 -3.77
N LEU A 119 22.71 -8.22 -3.69
CA LEU A 119 22.93 -6.96 -4.36
C LEU A 119 23.13 -7.27 -5.84
N TYR A 120 22.28 -6.68 -6.68
CA TYR A 120 22.45 -6.70 -8.13
C TYR A 120 22.81 -5.30 -8.55
N GLU A 121 23.91 -5.18 -9.30
CA GLU A 121 24.25 -3.91 -9.92
C GLU A 121 23.25 -3.59 -11.04
N TYR A 122 22.96 -2.31 -11.20
CA TYR A 122 22.05 -1.85 -12.23
C TYR A 122 22.65 -2.15 -13.62
N GLY A 123 22.05 -3.10 -14.35
CA GLY A 123 22.46 -3.46 -15.72
C GLY A 123 22.89 -4.92 -15.91
N ASP A 124 23.09 -5.67 -14.83
CA ASP A 124 23.41 -7.10 -14.90
C ASP A 124 22.14 -7.93 -14.73
N CYS A 125 21.49 -8.25 -15.85
CA CYS A 125 20.45 -9.28 -15.97
C CYS A 125 21.05 -10.61 -16.42
#